data_AF-A0A1M6KUZ0-F1
#
_entry.id   AF-A0A1M6KUZ0-F1
#
_cell.length_a   1.000
_cell.length_b   1.000
_cell.length_c   1.000
_cell.angle_alpha   90.00
_cell.angle_beta   90.00
_cell.angle_gamma   90.00
#
_symmetry.space_group_name_H-M   'P 1'
#
loop_
_entity.id
_entity.type
_entity.pdbx_description
1 polymer ?
#
loop_
_entity_poly.entity_id
_entity_poly.type
_entity_poly.pdbx_seq_one_letter_code
_entity_poly.pdbx_strand_id
1 'polypeptide(L)'
;MDILSMLCVLVLSIGLVYSMFKKHALITIIYLVSILSIELVAIFGKVNLFLFSVSYYIHLFYLGYYILVHLFRRKKRNFLYLSLLFIIPMLLSLGFNKEISSYQSYDRLLYILCIIILLIATLFRYFDGKLFLSNTHITIFLTILFYFGIDFIIALTTNYLINEHLNLVGWIWLFRAFCLLMFYAALVNLAWKTGKTL
;
A
#
# COMPACT_ATOMS: atom_id res chain seq x y z
N MET A 1 15.88 -15.81 -6.53
CA MET A 1 15.08 -15.35 -5.37
C MET A 1 15.79 -14.16 -4.79
N ASP A 2 15.16 -13.00 -4.85
CA ASP A 2 15.79 -11.75 -4.43
C ASP A 2 15.78 -11.66 -2.91
N ILE A 3 16.94 -11.43 -2.30
CA ILE A 3 17.09 -11.32 -0.84
C ILE A 3 16.08 -10.33 -0.24
N LEU A 4 15.78 -9.28 -1.01
CA LEU A 4 14.88 -8.20 -0.61
C LEU A 4 13.41 -8.65 -0.49
N SER A 5 12.92 -9.52 -1.39
CA SER A 5 11.55 -10.03 -1.29
C SER A 5 11.39 -10.98 -0.10
N MET A 6 12.41 -11.77 0.20
CA MET A 6 12.44 -12.60 1.42
C MET A 6 12.40 -11.75 2.70
N LEU A 7 13.12 -10.62 2.72
CA LEU A 7 13.06 -9.68 3.84
C LEU A 7 11.66 -9.06 3.99
N CYS A 8 10.98 -8.72 2.89
CA CYS A 8 9.60 -8.23 2.93
C CYS A 8 8.65 -9.25 3.57
N VAL A 9 8.71 -10.51 3.13
CA VAL A 9 7.91 -11.60 3.70
C VAL A 9 8.19 -11.79 5.18
N LEU A 10 9.47 -11.74 5.58
CA LEU A 10 9.88 -11.88 6.97
C LEU A 10 9.33 -10.74 7.85
N VAL A 11 9.44 -9.49 7.40
CA VAL A 11 8.89 -8.32 8.12
C VAL A 11 7.38 -8.43 8.28
N LEU A 12 6.65 -8.78 7.20
CA LEU A 12 5.20 -8.98 7.25
C LEU A 12 4.80 -10.13 8.18
N SER A 13 5.54 -11.23 8.16
CA SER A 13 5.30 -12.40 9.02
C SER A 13 5.48 -12.05 10.50
N ILE A 14 6.56 -11.34 10.85
CA ILE A 14 6.78 -10.83 12.22
C ILE A 14 5.63 -9.92 12.64
N GLY A 15 5.21 -9.01 11.76
CA GLY A 15 4.09 -8.11 12.02
C GLY A 15 2.77 -8.84 12.25
N LEU A 16 2.50 -9.88 11.46
CA LEU A 16 1.29 -10.71 11.58
C LEU A 16 1.28 -11.49 12.89
N VAL A 17 2.36 -12.20 13.19
CA VAL A 17 2.52 -12.99 14.42
C VAL A 17 2.31 -12.10 15.64
N TYR A 18 2.99 -10.95 15.68
CA TYR A 18 2.81 -9.99 16.77
C TYR A 18 1.36 -9.51 16.89
N SER A 19 0.71 -9.20 15.76
CA SER A 19 -0.68 -8.72 15.74
C SER A 19 -1.67 -9.74 16.28
N MET A 20 -1.45 -11.03 15.99
CA MET A 20 -2.25 -12.13 16.54
C MET A 20 -2.03 -12.28 18.05
N PHE A 21 -0.79 -12.24 18.53
CA PHE A 21 -0.47 -12.35 19.96
C PHE A 21 -1.06 -11.21 20.79
N LYS A 22 -1.05 -9.98 20.27
CA LYS A 22 -1.59 -8.80 20.96
C LYS A 22 -3.10 -8.61 20.78
N LYS A 23 -3.79 -9.55 20.11
CA LYS A 23 -5.24 -9.49 19.79
C LYS A 23 -5.62 -8.16 19.14
N HIS A 24 -4.86 -7.74 18.14
CA HIS A 24 -5.14 -6.51 17.41
C HIS A 24 -6.45 -6.59 16.61
N ALA A 25 -6.96 -5.42 16.21
CA ALA A 25 -8.18 -5.32 15.43
C ALA A 25 -8.17 -6.25 14.19
N LEU A 26 -9.27 -6.95 13.97
CA LEU A 26 -9.42 -7.95 12.91
C LEU A 26 -9.05 -7.38 11.53
N ILE A 27 -9.36 -6.12 11.26
CA ILE A 27 -9.05 -5.46 9.98
C ILE A 27 -7.54 -5.39 9.70
N THR A 28 -6.72 -5.20 10.73
CA THR A 28 -5.25 -5.17 10.61
C THR A 28 -4.71 -6.57 10.33
N ILE A 29 -5.28 -7.59 10.98
CA ILE A 29 -4.89 -8.99 10.73
C ILE A 29 -5.25 -9.39 9.30
N ILE A 30 -6.49 -9.12 8.86
CA ILE A 30 -6.95 -9.38 7.48
C ILE A 30 -6.03 -8.68 6.47
N TYR A 31 -5.71 -7.41 6.71
CA TYR A 31 -4.78 -6.66 5.88
C TYR A 31 -3.40 -7.33 5.77
N LEU A 32 -2.76 -7.66 6.89
CA LEU A 32 -1.43 -8.28 6.90
C LEU A 32 -1.43 -9.65 6.23
N VAL A 33 -2.44 -10.48 6.48
CA VAL A 33 -2.61 -11.78 5.81
C VAL A 33 -2.77 -11.61 4.30
N SER A 34 -3.55 -10.62 3.86
CA SER A 34 -3.82 -10.40 2.44
C SER A 34 -2.55 -9.99 1.70
N ILE A 35 -1.78 -9.04 2.24
CA ILE A 35 -0.51 -8.59 1.64
C ILE A 35 0.53 -9.71 1.69
N LEU A 36 0.66 -10.43 2.80
CA LEU A 36 1.58 -11.57 2.91
C LEU A 36 1.25 -12.65 1.88
N SER A 37 -0.03 -12.95 1.68
CA SER A 37 -0.47 -13.94 0.69
C SER A 37 -0.10 -13.49 -0.73
N ILE A 38 -0.31 -12.22 -1.06
CA ILE A 38 0.06 -11.67 -2.37
C ILE A 38 1.57 -11.78 -2.60
N GLU A 39 2.40 -11.43 -1.62
CA GLU A 39 3.86 -11.54 -1.71
C GLU A 39 4.32 -13.00 -1.88
N LEU A 40 3.71 -13.94 -1.14
CA LEU A 40 4.01 -15.37 -1.31
C LEU A 40 3.63 -15.87 -2.71
N VAL A 41 2.47 -15.46 -3.25
CA VAL A 41 2.09 -15.81 -4.62
C VAL A 41 3.04 -15.15 -5.64
N ALA A 42 3.51 -13.93 -5.39
CA ALA A 42 4.47 -13.28 -6.28
C ALA A 42 5.83 -13.98 -6.30
N ILE A 43 6.27 -14.57 -5.18
CA ILE A 43 7.54 -15.28 -5.05
C ILE A 43 7.48 -16.71 -5.61
N PHE A 44 6.42 -17.45 -5.30
CA PHE A 44 6.31 -18.88 -5.62
C PHE A 44 5.42 -19.19 -6.83
N GLY A 45 4.56 -18.25 -7.20
CA GLY A 45 3.60 -18.41 -8.30
C GLY A 45 4.12 -17.84 -9.62
N LYS A 46 3.29 -17.95 -10.66
CA LYS A 46 3.51 -17.23 -11.92
C LYS A 46 3.24 -15.75 -11.71
N VAL A 47 4.10 -14.90 -12.28
CA VAL A 47 3.94 -13.44 -12.26
C VAL A 47 2.56 -13.09 -12.78
N ASN A 48 1.71 -12.59 -11.89
CA ASN A 48 0.38 -12.14 -12.22
C ASN A 48 0.30 -10.64 -11.95
N LEU A 49 0.33 -9.86 -13.04
CA LEU A 49 0.32 -8.40 -12.97
C LEU A 49 -0.94 -7.86 -12.27
N PHE A 50 -2.06 -8.61 -12.29
CA PHE A 50 -3.29 -8.23 -11.58
C PHE A 50 -3.16 -8.24 -10.06
N LEU A 51 -2.20 -9.00 -9.51
CA LEU A 51 -1.94 -8.97 -8.07
C LEU A 51 -1.45 -7.60 -7.60
N PHE A 52 -0.82 -6.82 -8.48
CA PHE A 52 -0.47 -5.44 -8.16
C PHE A 52 -1.72 -4.61 -7.92
N SER A 53 -2.67 -4.58 -8.85
CA SER A 53 -3.94 -3.86 -8.72
C SER A 53 -4.67 -4.18 -7.42
N VAL A 54 -4.77 -5.47 -7.09
CA VAL A 54 -5.38 -5.94 -5.84
C VAL A 54 -4.60 -5.45 -4.62
N SER A 55 -3.26 -5.54 -4.65
CA SER A 55 -2.41 -5.06 -3.55
C SER A 55 -2.57 -3.55 -3.29
N TYR A 56 -2.58 -2.72 -4.34
CA TYR A 56 -2.77 -1.27 -4.19
C TYR A 56 -4.16 -0.92 -3.67
N TYR A 57 -5.19 -1.64 -4.12
CA TYR A 57 -6.53 -1.48 -3.55
C TYR A 57 -6.56 -1.83 -2.05
N ILE A 58 -5.92 -2.93 -1.63
CA ILE A 58 -5.84 -3.34 -0.22
C ILE A 58 -5.10 -2.26 0.61
N HIS A 59 -4.01 -1.69 0.09
CA HIS A 59 -3.32 -0.58 0.75
C HIS A 59 -4.21 0.66 0.89
N LEU A 60 -4.92 1.05 -0.18
CA LEU A 60 -5.86 2.18 -0.15
C LEU A 60 -6.98 1.93 0.85
N PHE A 61 -7.54 0.72 0.88
CA PHE A 61 -8.60 0.34 1.81
C PHE A 61 -8.13 0.45 3.26
N TYR A 62 -6.98 -0.14 3.60
CA TYR A 62 -6.47 -0.14 4.96
C TYR A 62 -6.06 1.27 5.42
N LEU A 63 -5.26 1.99 4.64
CA LEU A 63 -4.82 3.34 4.97
C LEU A 63 -5.98 4.33 4.96
N GLY A 64 -6.89 4.22 4.01
CA GLY A 64 -8.11 5.02 3.94
C GLY A 64 -9.02 4.77 5.13
N TYR A 65 -9.22 3.52 5.55
CA TYR A 65 -9.97 3.20 6.76
C TYR A 65 -9.30 3.82 7.99
N TYR A 66 -7.99 3.61 8.14
CA TYR A 66 -7.23 4.15 9.25
C TYR A 66 -7.31 5.68 9.33
N ILE A 67 -7.04 6.38 8.22
CA ILE A 67 -7.06 7.84 8.20
C ILE A 67 -8.48 8.40 8.35
N LEU A 68 -9.42 7.96 7.51
CA LEU A 68 -10.75 8.57 7.46
C LEU A 68 -11.61 8.18 8.65
N VAL A 69 -11.64 6.89 9.01
CA VAL A 69 -12.50 6.39 10.09
C VAL A 69 -11.83 6.63 11.44
N HIS A 70 -10.57 6.25 11.61
CA HIS A 70 -9.92 6.30 12.93
C HIS A 70 -9.39 7.69 13.27
N LEU A 71 -8.59 8.33 12.40
CA LEU A 71 -8.02 9.66 12.70
C LEU A 71 -9.03 10.78 12.49
N PHE A 72 -9.73 10.79 11.36
CA PHE A 72 -10.65 11.88 11.00
C PHE A 72 -12.06 11.69 11.56
N ARG A 73 -12.33 10.55 12.21
CA ARG A 73 -13.61 10.20 12.85
C ARG A 73 -14.81 10.30 11.89
N ARG A 74 -14.61 9.98 10.60
CA ARG A 74 -15.71 9.90 9.63
C ARG A 74 -16.52 8.62 9.87
N LYS A 75 -17.80 8.67 9.50
CA LYS A 75 -18.71 7.51 9.63
C LYS A 75 -18.22 6.35 8.76
N LYS A 76 -18.09 5.15 9.37
CA LYS A 76 -17.71 3.90 8.69
C LYS A 76 -18.50 3.65 7.40
N ARG A 77 -19.80 3.93 7.41
CA ARG A 77 -20.70 3.77 6.25
C ARG A 77 -20.24 4.57 5.02
N ASN A 78 -19.80 5.81 5.22
CA ASN A 78 -19.37 6.67 4.11
C ASN A 78 -18.06 6.16 3.52
N PHE A 79 -17.15 5.68 4.36
CA PHE A 79 -15.93 5.04 3.90
C PHE A 79 -16.22 3.77 3.09
N LEU A 80 -17.17 2.94 3.52
CA LEU A 80 -17.55 1.73 2.78
C LEU A 80 -18.09 2.07 1.38
N TYR A 81 -18.98 3.07 1.26
CA TYR A 81 -19.45 3.51 -0.06
C TYR A 81 -18.33 4.02 -0.96
N LEU A 82 -17.40 4.80 -0.40
CA LEU A 82 -16.21 5.26 -1.13
C LEU A 82 -15.35 4.07 -1.58
N SER A 83 -15.13 3.09 -0.70
CA SER A 83 -14.30 1.91 -0.99
C SER A 83 -14.90 1.00 -2.06
N LEU A 84 -16.24 0.91 -2.13
CA LEU A 84 -16.95 0.17 -3.18
C LEU A 84 -16.77 0.83 -4.54
N LEU A 85 -16.76 2.16 -4.60
CA LEU A 85 -16.50 2.89 -5.86
C LEU A 85 -15.10 2.56 -6.42
N PHE A 86 -14.11 2.43 -5.54
CA PHE A 86 -12.73 2.09 -5.94
C PHE A 86 -12.52 0.62 -6.34
N ILE A 87 -13.53 -0.25 -6.18
CA ILE A 87 -13.49 -1.62 -6.74
C ILE A 87 -13.66 -1.57 -8.26
N ILE A 88 -14.40 -0.59 -8.80
CA ILE A 88 -14.72 -0.52 -10.23
C ILE A 88 -13.45 -0.47 -11.09
N PRO A 89 -12.46 0.41 -10.84
CA PRO A 89 -11.21 0.42 -11.61
C PRO A 89 -10.45 -0.92 -11.58
N MET A 90 -10.46 -1.62 -10.44
CA MET A 90 -9.83 -2.94 -10.29
C MET A 90 -10.56 -4.01 -11.12
N LEU A 91 -11.90 -4.00 -11.14
CA LEU A 91 -12.68 -4.94 -11.95
C LEU A 91 -12.51 -4.67 -13.45
N LEU A 92 -12.43 -3.41 -13.85
CA LEU A 92 -12.15 -3.04 -15.23
C LEU A 92 -10.74 -3.51 -15.64
N SER A 93 -9.73 -3.31 -14.80
CA SER A 93 -8.38 -3.79 -15.12
C SER A 93 -8.32 -5.31 -15.26
N LEU A 94 -9.06 -6.05 -14.42
CA LEU A 94 -9.20 -7.51 -14.51
C LEU A 94 -9.94 -8.01 -15.76
N GLY A 95 -10.98 -7.28 -16.21
CA GLY A 95 -11.84 -7.71 -17.31
C GLY A 95 -11.28 -7.47 -18.71
N PHE A 96 -10.51 -6.40 -18.91
CA PHE A 96 -10.13 -5.91 -20.23
C PHE A 96 -8.70 -6.27 -20.67
N ASN A 97 -7.78 -6.56 -19.76
CA ASN A 97 -6.35 -6.75 -20.08
C ASN A 97 -5.93 -8.22 -20.13
N LYS A 98 -6.46 -9.02 -21.07
CA LYS A 98 -6.13 -10.46 -21.16
C LYS A 98 -4.70 -10.75 -21.63
N GLU A 99 -4.00 -9.78 -22.22
CA GLU A 99 -2.63 -9.93 -22.72
C GLU A 99 -1.65 -9.05 -21.92
N ILE A 100 -0.43 -9.56 -21.68
CA ILE A 100 0.62 -8.85 -20.93
C ILE A 100 1.03 -7.54 -21.64
N SER A 101 0.97 -7.52 -22.98
CA SER A 101 1.30 -6.38 -23.84
C SER A 101 0.31 -5.21 -23.72
N SER A 102 -0.94 -5.45 -23.30
CA SER A 102 -1.97 -4.43 -23.15
C SER A 102 -2.22 -4.00 -21.71
N TYR A 103 -1.45 -4.53 -20.75
CA TYR A 103 -1.60 -4.20 -19.34
C TYR A 103 -1.21 -2.75 -19.07
N GLN A 104 -2.20 -1.93 -18.73
CA GLN A 104 -2.02 -0.53 -18.32
C GLN A 104 -2.40 -0.36 -16.85
N SER A 105 -1.45 0.07 -16.03
CA SER A 105 -1.60 0.23 -14.56
C SER A 105 -2.30 1.54 -14.15
N TYR A 106 -3.37 1.93 -14.83
CA TYR A 106 -4.07 3.19 -14.53
C TYR A 106 -4.80 3.16 -13.17
N ASP A 107 -5.32 2.00 -12.78
CA ASP A 107 -5.92 1.74 -11.48
C ASP A 107 -4.91 1.94 -10.34
N ARG A 108 -3.70 1.39 -10.48
CA ARG A 108 -2.58 1.59 -9.56
C ARG A 108 -2.28 3.08 -9.38
N LEU A 109 -2.16 3.84 -10.47
CA LEU A 109 -1.86 5.27 -10.41
C LEU A 109 -2.94 6.03 -9.62
N LEU A 110 -4.21 5.73 -9.88
CA LEU A 110 -5.34 6.31 -9.18
C LEU A 110 -5.30 5.99 -7.67
N TYR A 111 -5.04 4.73 -7.30
CA TYR A 111 -4.94 4.34 -5.89
C TYR A 111 -3.78 5.02 -5.17
N ILE A 112 -2.60 5.09 -5.81
CA ILE A 112 -1.42 5.79 -5.26
C ILE A 112 -1.75 7.26 -5.02
N LEU A 113 -2.35 7.93 -6.01
CA LEU A 113 -2.72 9.34 -5.91
C LEU A 113 -3.68 9.60 -4.74
N CYS A 114 -4.70 8.75 -4.57
CA CYS A 114 -5.62 8.86 -3.44
C CYS A 114 -4.91 8.70 -2.09
N ILE A 115 -3.98 7.74 -1.97
CA ILE A 115 -3.19 7.56 -0.73
C ILE A 115 -2.34 8.80 -0.45
N ILE A 116 -1.65 9.33 -1.45
CA ILE A 116 -0.83 10.55 -1.33
C ILE A 116 -1.69 11.73 -0.85
N ILE A 117 -2.85 11.96 -1.47
CA ILE A 117 -3.77 13.04 -1.09
C ILE A 117 -4.22 12.87 0.36
N LEU A 118 -4.58 11.66 0.78
CA LEU A 118 -5.00 11.38 2.15
C LEU A 118 -3.89 11.64 3.17
N LEU A 119 -2.64 11.27 2.86
CA LEU A 119 -1.48 11.49 3.72
C LEU A 119 -1.14 12.97 3.82
N ILE A 120 -1.12 13.70 2.70
CA ILE A 120 -0.88 15.15 2.67
C ILE A 120 -1.98 15.87 3.46
N ALA A 121 -3.26 15.52 3.27
CA ALA A 121 -4.36 16.09 4.03
C ALA A 121 -4.22 15.83 5.55
N THR A 122 -3.69 14.66 5.91
CA THR A 122 -3.42 14.31 7.32
C THR A 122 -2.30 15.17 7.91
N LEU A 123 -1.19 15.34 7.18
CA LEU A 123 -0.08 16.20 7.59
C LEU A 123 -0.52 17.67 7.68
N PHE A 124 -1.30 18.16 6.73
CA PHE A 124 -1.84 19.52 6.76
C PHE A 124 -2.69 19.77 8.01
N ARG A 125 -3.61 18.84 8.33
CA ARG A 125 -4.40 18.93 9.56
C ARG A 125 -3.57 18.86 10.84
N TYR A 126 -2.43 18.15 10.81
CA TYR A 126 -1.49 18.13 11.92
C TYR A 126 -0.80 19.49 12.10
N PHE A 127 -0.27 20.09 11.03
CA PHE A 127 0.36 21.41 11.07
C PHE A 127 -0.63 22.53 11.43
N ASP A 128 -1.89 22.42 11.00
CA ASP A 128 -2.99 23.30 11.39
C ASP A 128 -3.42 23.15 12.87
N GLY A 129 -2.85 22.20 13.63
CA GLY A 129 -3.26 21.89 15.00
C GLY A 129 -4.62 21.21 15.14
N LYS A 130 -5.25 20.81 14.02
CA LYS A 130 -6.57 20.14 13.98
C LYS A 130 -6.51 18.63 14.24
N LEU A 131 -5.31 18.06 14.30
CA LEU A 131 -5.07 16.64 14.56
C LEU A 131 -3.81 16.47 15.41
N PHE A 132 -3.94 15.80 16.55
CA PHE A 132 -2.79 15.49 17.39
C PHE A 132 -2.21 14.13 17.01
N LEU A 133 -0.94 14.11 16.59
CA LEU A 133 -0.20 12.90 16.23
C LEU A 133 1.10 12.85 17.03
N SER A 134 1.44 11.69 17.56
CA SER A 134 2.78 11.48 18.16
C SER A 134 3.85 11.53 17.07
N ASN A 135 5.09 11.91 17.42
CA ASN A 135 6.23 11.92 16.49
C ASN A 135 6.38 10.62 15.69
N THR A 136 6.17 9.46 16.33
CA THR A 136 6.23 8.15 15.65
C THR A 136 5.21 8.01 14.51
N HIS A 137 3.97 8.50 14.69
CA HIS A 137 2.94 8.46 13.65
C HIS A 137 3.30 9.36 12.47
N ILE A 138 3.92 10.51 12.75
CA ILE A 138 4.40 11.44 11.71
C ILE A 138 5.51 10.76 10.90
N THR A 139 6.49 10.15 11.57
CA THR A 139 7.56 9.39 10.88
C THR A 139 6.97 8.30 9.99
N ILE A 140 6.00 7.53 10.50
CA ILE A 140 5.32 6.49 9.72
C ILE A 140 4.64 7.09 8.48
N PHE A 141 3.87 8.18 8.62
CA PHE A 141 3.19 8.79 7.48
C PHE A 141 4.15 9.39 6.47
N LEU A 142 5.27 9.98 6.90
CA LEU A 142 6.30 10.46 6.01
C LEU A 142 6.97 9.30 5.25
N THR A 143 7.26 8.17 5.91
CA THR A 143 7.80 6.98 5.24
C THR A 143 6.81 6.41 4.21
N ILE A 144 5.53 6.31 4.56
CA ILE A 144 4.49 5.85 3.64
C ILE A 144 4.34 6.83 2.47
N LEU A 145 4.32 8.14 2.73
CA LEU A 145 4.22 9.18 1.70
C LEU A 145 5.44 9.14 0.77
N PHE A 146 6.64 8.96 1.31
CA PHE A 146 7.87 8.82 0.53
C PHE A 146 7.81 7.62 -0.42
N TYR A 147 7.41 6.45 0.10
CA TYR A 147 7.24 5.25 -0.74
C TYR A 147 6.22 5.49 -1.86
N PHE A 148 5.01 5.94 -1.53
CA PHE A 148 3.97 6.17 -2.55
C PHE A 148 4.33 7.29 -3.52
N GLY A 149 5.07 8.33 -3.08
CA GLY A 149 5.57 9.39 -3.95
C GLY A 149 6.58 8.88 -4.98
N ILE A 150 7.55 8.06 -4.56
CA ILE A 150 8.48 7.38 -5.48
C ILE A 150 7.70 6.47 -6.43
N ASP A 151 6.78 5.67 -5.87
CA ASP A 151 6.02 4.70 -6.64
C ASP A 151 5.09 5.36 -7.67
N PHE A 152 4.59 6.56 -7.39
CA PHE A 152 3.84 7.40 -8.33
C PHE A 152 4.69 7.84 -9.52
N ILE A 153 5.91 8.34 -9.25
CA ILE A 153 6.86 8.76 -10.30
C ILE A 153 7.23 7.56 -11.18
N ILE A 154 7.49 6.41 -10.56
CA ILE A 154 7.76 5.16 -11.27
C ILE A 154 6.54 4.76 -12.09
N ALA A 155 5.33 4.77 -11.53
CA ALA A 155 4.11 4.38 -12.23
C ALA A 155 3.85 5.25 -13.48
N LEU A 156 4.07 6.57 -13.39
CA LEU A 156 3.98 7.48 -14.54
C LEU A 156 4.95 7.13 -15.66
N THR A 157 6.16 6.73 -15.28
CA THR A 157 7.24 6.40 -16.23
C THR A 157 7.24 4.94 -16.65
N THR A 158 6.47 4.06 -16.00
CA THR A 158 6.49 2.61 -16.23
C THR A 158 6.09 2.25 -17.67
N ASN A 159 5.09 2.94 -18.22
CA ASN A 159 4.66 2.72 -19.62
C ASN A 159 5.74 3.11 -20.64
N TYR A 160 6.63 4.05 -20.29
CA TYR A 160 7.76 4.45 -21.12
C TYR A 160 8.99 3.54 -20.89
N LEU A 161 9.30 3.24 -19.62
CA LEU A 161 10.44 2.43 -19.19
C LEU A 161 10.39 0.97 -19.68
N ILE A 162 9.19 0.40 -19.80
CA ILE A 162 9.01 -0.98 -20.32
C ILE A 162 9.37 -1.07 -21.81
N ASN A 163 9.28 0.02 -22.57
CA ASN A 163 9.38 -0.02 -24.03
C ASN A 163 10.78 0.29 -24.59
N GLU A 164 11.65 1.03 -23.89
CA GLU A 164 12.90 1.54 -24.53
C GLU A 164 14.24 1.25 -23.79
N HIS A 165 14.29 1.04 -22.46
CA HIS A 165 15.59 1.07 -21.74
C HIS A 165 15.75 0.11 -20.53
N LEU A 166 15.64 -1.21 -20.74
CA LEU A 166 15.68 -2.25 -19.68
C LEU A 166 16.85 -2.14 -18.66
N ASN A 167 18.07 -1.78 -19.08
CA ASN A 167 19.24 -1.71 -18.17
C ASN A 167 19.19 -0.52 -17.20
N LEU A 168 18.62 0.62 -17.60
CA LEU A 168 18.43 1.79 -16.73
C LEU A 168 17.33 1.53 -15.69
N VAL A 169 16.35 0.67 -16.01
CA VAL A 169 15.23 0.37 -15.13
C VAL A 169 15.64 -0.51 -13.94
N GLY A 170 16.68 -1.34 -14.07
CA GLY A 170 17.11 -2.27 -13.01
C GLY A 170 17.39 -1.59 -11.66
N TRP A 171 18.12 -0.46 -11.67
CA TRP A 171 18.42 0.29 -10.45
C TRP A 171 17.17 0.94 -9.84
N ILE A 172 16.22 1.40 -10.67
CA ILE A 172 14.94 1.96 -10.23
C ILE A 172 14.11 0.88 -9.52
N TRP A 173 14.09 -0.34 -10.06
CA TRP A 173 13.39 -1.46 -9.43
C TRP A 173 14.01 -1.87 -8.10
N LEU A 174 15.34 -1.91 -8.00
CA LEU A 174 16.05 -2.22 -6.76
C LEU A 174 15.78 -1.15 -5.69
N PHE A 175 15.85 0.13 -6.06
CA PHE A 175 15.53 1.24 -5.17
C PHE A 175 14.07 1.19 -4.70
N ARG A 176 13.12 0.89 -5.60
CA ARG A 176 11.71 0.68 -5.27
C ARG A 176 11.53 -0.48 -4.27
N ALA A 177 12.24 -1.58 -4.47
CA ALA A 177 12.18 -2.74 -3.57
C ALA A 177 12.67 -2.37 -2.16
N PHE A 178 13.76 -1.62 -2.04
CA PHE A 178 14.22 -1.09 -0.75
C PHE A 178 13.16 -0.19 -0.09
N CYS A 179 12.54 0.70 -0.85
CA CYS A 179 11.47 1.56 -0.35
C CYS A 179 10.24 0.76 0.09
N LEU A 180 9.90 -0.33 -0.61
CA LEU A 180 8.82 -1.26 -0.24
C LEU A 180 9.10 -1.91 1.11
N LEU A 181 10.34 -2.34 1.36
CA LEU A 181 10.74 -2.90 2.65
C LEU A 181 10.55 -1.88 3.78
N MET A 182 10.97 -0.63 3.59
CA MET A 182 10.74 0.44 4.57
C MET A 182 9.25 0.70 4.80
N PHE A 183 8.45 0.67 3.74
CA PHE A 183 7.00 0.81 3.81
C PHE A 183 6.35 -0.31 4.63
N TYR A 184 6.73 -1.56 4.42
CA TYR A 184 6.25 -2.68 5.23
C TYR A 184 6.67 -2.57 6.70
N ALA A 185 7.90 -2.15 6.98
CA ALA A 185 8.33 -1.88 8.34
C ALA A 185 7.49 -0.77 9.01
N ALA A 186 7.20 0.31 8.27
CA ALA A 186 6.37 1.41 8.76
C ALA A 186 4.92 0.96 9.03
N LEU A 187 4.35 0.12 8.17
CA LEU A 187 3.00 -0.45 8.34
C LEU A 187 2.90 -1.38 9.53
N VAL A 188 3.90 -2.25 9.73
CA VAL A 188 3.97 -3.15 10.88
C VAL A 188 4.05 -2.32 12.16
N ASN A 189 4.87 -1.27 12.19
CA ASN A 189 4.93 -0.35 13.32
C ASN A 189 3.60 0.38 13.55
N LEU A 190 2.90 0.78 12.48
CA LEU A 190 1.57 1.38 12.57
C LEU A 190 0.57 0.41 13.20
N ALA A 191 0.53 -0.83 12.71
CA ALA A 191 -0.32 -1.90 13.24
C ALA A 191 -0.08 -2.12 14.75
N TRP A 192 1.18 -2.11 15.18
CA TRP A 192 1.54 -2.29 16.59
C TRP A 192 1.04 -1.18 17.50
N LYS A 193 1.06 0.07 17.02
CA LYS A 193 0.61 1.23 17.80
C LYS A 193 -0.91 1.36 17.85
N THR A 194 -1.60 0.92 16.81
CA THR A 194 -3.02 1.21 16.60
C THR A 194 -3.92 0.03 16.91
N GLY A 195 -3.38 -1.18 16.99
CA GLY A 195 -4.22 -2.37 17.07
C GLY A 195 -4.97 -2.57 18.39
N LYS A 196 -4.82 -1.71 19.40
CA LYS A 196 -5.73 -1.68 20.58
C LYS A 196 -6.93 -0.74 20.39
N THR A 197 -6.87 0.19 19.44
CA THR A 197 -7.81 1.33 19.35
C THR A 197 -8.64 1.33 18.06
N LEU A 198 -8.38 0.41 17.13
CA LEU A 198 -9.05 0.30 15.82
C LEU A 198 -10.39 -0.44 15.85
#